data_AF-A0A376L0S8-F1
#
_entry.id   AF-A0A376L0S8-F1
#
_cell.length_a   1.000
_cell.length_b   1.000
_cell.length_c   1.000
_cell.angle_alpha   90.00
_cell.angle_beta   90.00
_cell.angle_gamma   90.00
#
_symmetry.space_group_name_H-M   'P 1'
#
loop_
_entity.id
_entity.type
_entity.pdbx_description
1 polymer ?
#
loop_
_entity_poly.entity_id
_entity_poly.type
_entity_poly.pdbx_seq_one_letter_code
_entity_poly.pdbx_strand_id
1 'polypeptide(L)'
;MTDKIAVLLGGTSAEREVSLNSGAAVLAGLREGGIDAYPVDPKEVDVTQLKSMGFQKVFIALHGRGGEDGTLQGMLELMGLPYTGSGVMASALSMDKLRSKLLWQGAGLPVAPWVALTRAEF
;
A
#
# COMPACT_ATOMS: atom_id res chain seq x y z
N MET A 1 26.76 3.67 4.79
CA MET A 1 25.98 4.32 3.72
C MET A 1 24.58 4.52 4.26
N THR A 2 23.98 5.68 4.03
CA THR A 2 22.60 5.97 4.42
C THR A 2 21.66 5.15 3.53
N ASP A 3 20.60 4.57 4.10
CA ASP A 3 19.65 3.79 3.32
C ASP A 3 18.88 4.70 2.36
N LYS A 4 18.90 4.38 1.07
CA LYS A 4 18.10 5.06 0.04
C LYS A 4 16.67 4.53 0.07
N ILE A 5 15.70 5.40 0.34
CA ILE A 5 14.28 5.03 0.52
C ILE A 5 13.43 5.52 -0.65
N ALA A 6 12.61 4.62 -1.20
CA ALA A 6 11.57 4.99 -2.17
C ALA A 6 10.27 5.33 -1.42
N VAL A 7 9.68 6.47 -1.71
CA VAL A 7 8.32 6.83 -1.27
C VAL A 7 7.38 6.60 -2.45
N LEU A 8 6.62 5.50 -2.40
CA LEU A 8 5.63 5.19 -3.42
C LEU A 8 4.40 6.06 -3.25
N LEU A 9 4.08 6.84 -4.28
CA LEU A 9 2.96 7.78 -4.30
C LEU A 9 2.33 7.86 -5.69
N GLY A 10 1.11 8.36 -5.81
CA GLY A 10 0.38 8.41 -7.07
C GLY A 10 -0.31 7.09 -7.40
N GLY A 11 0.22 6.35 -8.38
CA GLY A 11 -0.40 5.14 -8.92
C GLY A 11 -1.60 5.41 -9.85
N THR A 12 -2.39 4.37 -10.12
CA THR A 12 -3.49 4.40 -11.11
C THR A 12 -4.88 4.29 -10.51
N SER A 13 -4.99 4.28 -9.17
CA SER A 13 -6.28 4.19 -8.48
C SER A 13 -7.11 5.47 -8.64
N ALA A 14 -8.40 5.39 -8.30
CA ALA A 14 -9.27 6.57 -8.23
C ALA A 14 -8.84 7.56 -7.13
N GLU A 15 -7.94 7.15 -6.23
CA GLU A 15 -7.48 7.91 -5.06
C GLU A 15 -6.09 8.52 -5.28
N ARG A 16 -5.63 8.56 -6.54
CA ARG A 16 -4.31 9.08 -6.94
C ARG A 16 -3.97 10.43 -6.32
N GLU A 17 -4.88 11.41 -6.39
CA GLU A 17 -4.62 12.75 -5.86
C GLU A 17 -4.37 12.75 -4.34
N VAL A 18 -5.08 11.89 -3.60
CA VAL A 18 -4.87 11.70 -2.16
C VAL A 18 -3.50 11.08 -1.90
N SER A 19 -3.09 10.12 -2.73
CA SER A 19 -1.77 9.51 -2.66
C SER A 19 -0.63 10.49 -2.98
N LEU A 20 -0.77 11.32 -4.00
CA LEU A 20 0.22 12.36 -4.34
C LEU A 20 0.42 13.33 -3.16
N ASN A 21 -0.68 13.82 -2.59
CA ASN A 21 -0.64 14.73 -1.44
C ASN A 21 -0.02 14.09 -0.20
N SER A 22 -0.42 12.86 0.13
CA SER A 22 0.12 12.10 1.27
C SER A 22 1.61 11.81 1.08
N GLY A 23 2.00 11.35 -0.10
CA GLY A 23 3.39 11.03 -0.43
C GLY A 23 4.29 12.26 -0.42
N ALA A 24 3.80 13.41 -0.89
CA ALA A 24 4.55 14.66 -0.82
C ALA A 24 4.83 15.08 0.63
N ALA A 25 3.83 14.99 1.52
CA ALA A 25 3.99 15.30 2.94
C ALA A 25 4.96 14.33 3.63
N VAL A 26 4.84 13.02 3.36
CA VAL A 26 5.78 12.00 3.87
C VAL A 26 7.21 12.27 3.39
N LEU A 27 7.38 12.53 2.09
CA LEU A 27 8.70 12.80 1.51
C LEU A 27 9.36 14.02 2.15
N ALA A 28 8.60 15.09 2.38
CA ALA A 28 9.09 16.28 3.05
C ALA A 28 9.56 15.96 4.49
N GLY A 29 8.74 15.26 5.27
CA GLY A 29 9.10 14.89 6.65
C GLY A 29 10.30 13.95 6.74
N LEU A 30 10.42 12.97 5.82
CA LEU A 30 11.61 12.10 5.75
C LEU A 30 12.87 12.90 5.46
N ARG A 31 12.82 13.84 4.50
CA ARG A 31 13.96 14.69 4.14
C ARG A 31 14.35 15.66 5.24
N GLU A 32 13.37 16.25 5.94
CA GLU A 32 13.61 17.07 7.12
C GLU A 32 14.34 16.28 8.22
N GLY A 33 14.00 15.01 8.38
CA GLY A 33 14.70 14.07 9.27
C GLY A 33 16.09 13.62 8.78
N GLY A 34 16.59 14.15 7.66
CA GLY A 34 17.89 13.78 7.10
C GLY A 34 17.94 12.41 6.41
N ILE A 35 16.78 11.83 6.07
CA ILE A 35 16.68 10.54 5.39
C ILE A 35 16.80 10.73 3.88
N ASP A 36 17.57 9.87 3.23
CA ASP A 36 17.78 9.87 1.77
C ASP A 36 16.56 9.27 1.03
N ALA A 37 15.50 10.08 0.92
CA ALA A 37 14.21 9.67 0.38
C ALA A 37 13.89 10.30 -0.99
N TYR A 38 13.29 9.51 -1.88
CA TYR A 38 12.91 9.91 -3.23
C TYR A 38 11.47 9.49 -3.56
N PRO A 39 10.71 10.35 -4.27
CA PRO A 39 9.40 9.98 -4.77
C PRO A 39 9.53 8.97 -5.91
N VAL A 40 8.66 7.97 -5.94
CA VAL A 40 8.53 7.06 -7.07
C VAL A 40 7.04 6.84 -7.32
N ASP A 41 6.61 7.10 -8.56
CA ASP A 41 5.23 6.84 -8.98
C ASP A 41 5.16 5.54 -9.78
N PRO A 42 4.51 4.47 -9.26
CA PRO A 42 4.37 3.20 -9.97
C PRO A 42 3.63 3.30 -11.32
N LYS A 43 2.92 4.40 -11.58
CA LYS A 43 2.32 4.67 -12.89
C LYS A 43 3.36 4.94 -13.97
N GLU A 44 4.49 5.53 -13.58
CA GLU A 44 5.54 6.01 -14.50
C GLU A 44 6.84 5.21 -14.38
N VAL A 45 7.03 4.51 -13.26
CA VAL A 45 8.25 3.77 -12.94
C VAL A 45 7.91 2.30 -12.74
N ASP A 46 8.69 1.44 -13.41
CA ASP A 46 8.66 0.01 -13.18
C ASP A 46 9.20 -0.32 -11.78
N VAL A 47 8.28 -0.67 -10.87
CA VAL A 47 8.58 -0.99 -9.47
C VAL A 47 9.56 -2.16 -9.36
N THR A 48 9.63 -3.07 -10.33
CA THR A 48 10.57 -4.20 -10.29
C THR A 48 12.04 -3.77 -10.36
N GLN A 49 12.30 -2.53 -10.79
CA GLN A 49 13.65 -1.96 -10.91
C GLN A 49 14.12 -1.24 -9.65
N LEU A 50 13.30 -1.12 -8.60
CA LEU A 50 13.68 -0.37 -7.40
C LEU A 50 15.02 -0.84 -6.79
N LYS A 51 15.26 -2.15 -6.76
CA LYS A 51 16.53 -2.72 -6.27
C LYS A 51 17.72 -2.32 -7.13
N SER A 52 17.60 -2.38 -8.46
CA SER A 52 18.69 -2.00 -9.37
C SER A 52 18.94 -0.48 -9.35
N MET A 53 17.91 0.31 -9.03
CA MET A 53 18.01 1.75 -8.75
C MET A 53 18.63 2.09 -7.38
N GLY A 54 18.99 1.07 -6.60
CA GLY A 54 19.68 1.20 -5.31
C GLY A 54 18.77 1.47 -4.11
N PHE A 55 17.44 1.36 -4.27
CA PHE A 55 16.52 1.48 -3.13
C PHE A 55 16.62 0.27 -2.21
N GLN A 56 16.66 0.53 -0.90
CA GLN A 56 16.84 -0.48 0.13
C GLN A 56 15.57 -0.71 0.95
N LYS A 57 14.69 0.30 1.01
CA LYS A 57 13.42 0.28 1.74
C LYS A 57 12.36 1.06 0.99
N VAL A 58 11.09 0.73 1.24
CA VAL A 58 9.95 1.38 0.60
C VAL A 58 8.99 1.94 1.65
N PHE A 59 8.68 3.22 1.56
CA PHE A 59 7.54 3.81 2.23
C PHE A 59 6.35 3.78 1.27
N ILE A 60 5.26 3.14 1.64
CA ILE A 60 4.04 3.08 0.82
C ILE A 60 3.10 4.21 1.24
N ALA A 61 2.93 5.19 0.36
CA ALA A 61 1.94 6.27 0.47
C ALA A 61 0.90 6.20 -0.67
N LEU A 62 0.69 5.00 -1.22
CA LEU A 62 -0.37 4.71 -2.18
C LEU A 62 -1.72 4.56 -1.47
N HIS A 63 -2.78 5.01 -2.14
CA HIS A 63 -4.17 4.87 -1.68
C HIS A 63 -4.98 4.13 -2.73
N GLY A 64 -5.91 3.29 -2.28
CA GLY A 64 -6.81 2.52 -3.12
C GLY A 64 -6.20 1.25 -3.71
N ARG A 65 -6.91 0.74 -4.72
CA ARG A 65 -6.62 -0.55 -5.39
C ARG A 65 -5.20 -0.56 -5.99
N GLY A 66 -4.51 -1.69 -5.83
CA GLY A 66 -3.11 -1.89 -6.17
C GLY A 66 -2.13 -1.47 -5.08
N GLY A 67 -2.45 -0.44 -4.28
CA GLY A 67 -1.62 0.03 -3.17
C GLY A 67 -1.98 -0.58 -1.81
N GLU A 68 -3.27 -0.83 -1.57
CA GLU A 68 -3.79 -1.24 -0.25
C GLU A 68 -4.39 -2.65 -0.22
N ASP A 69 -4.46 -3.33 -1.37
CA ASP A 69 -5.14 -4.63 -1.51
C ASP A 69 -4.21 -5.85 -1.47
N GLY A 70 -2.93 -5.64 -1.16
CA GLY A 70 -1.91 -6.70 -1.10
C GLY A 70 -1.16 -6.91 -2.42
N THR A 71 -1.58 -6.30 -3.54
CA THR A 71 -0.94 -6.49 -4.85
C THR A 71 0.51 -6.00 -4.85
N LEU A 72 0.71 -4.72 -4.51
CA LEU A 72 2.06 -4.14 -4.43
C LEU A 72 2.89 -4.84 -3.34
N GLN A 73 2.30 -5.12 -2.19
CA GLN A 73 2.98 -5.81 -1.09
C GLN A 73 3.53 -7.15 -1.56
N GLY A 74 2.75 -7.93 -2.30
CA GLY A 74 3.21 -9.21 -2.85
C GLY A 74 4.40 -9.06 -3.79
N MET A 75 4.42 -8.02 -4.62
CA MET A 75 5.58 -7.70 -5.45
C MET A 75 6.81 -7.38 -4.59
N LEU A 76 6.66 -6.53 -3.57
CA LEU A 76 7.77 -6.14 -2.69
C LEU A 76 8.31 -7.31 -1.86
N GLU A 77 7.45 -8.23 -1.41
CA GLU A 77 7.85 -9.49 -0.76
C GLU A 77 8.71 -10.35 -1.70
N LEU A 78 8.26 -10.56 -2.94
CA LEU A 78 9.02 -11.33 -3.94
C LEU A 78 10.35 -10.68 -4.27
N MET A 79 10.37 -9.36 -4.35
CA MET A 79 11.60 -8.60 -4.53
C MET A 79 12.51 -8.64 -3.29
N GLY A 80 12.01 -9.02 -2.12
CA GLY A 80 12.73 -8.92 -0.85
C GLY A 80 13.11 -7.47 -0.52
N LEU A 81 12.19 -6.53 -0.76
CA LEU A 81 12.30 -5.13 -0.35
C LEU A 81 11.42 -4.91 0.90
N PRO A 82 11.99 -4.56 2.06
CA PRO A 82 11.20 -4.20 3.22
C PRO A 82 10.37 -2.94 2.97
N TYR A 83 9.14 -2.93 3.46
CA TYR A 83 8.20 -1.83 3.28
C TYR A 83 7.38 -1.50 4.53
N THR A 84 6.79 -0.31 4.56
CA THR A 84 5.92 0.15 5.66
C THR A 84 4.51 -0.41 5.56
N GLY A 85 3.87 -0.65 6.71
CA GLY A 85 2.45 -1.00 6.81
C GLY A 85 2.18 -2.49 6.90
N SER A 86 0.98 -2.89 6.50
CA SER A 86 0.49 -4.27 6.56
C SER A 86 1.06 -5.14 5.45
N GLY A 87 1.29 -6.42 5.76
CA GLY A 87 1.67 -7.43 4.77
C GLY A 87 0.51 -7.87 3.86
N VAL A 88 0.82 -8.68 2.83
CA VAL A 88 -0.10 -9.10 1.76
C VAL A 88 -1.48 -9.52 2.28
N MET A 89 -1.53 -10.47 3.20
CA MET A 89 -2.79 -11.04 3.71
C MET A 89 -3.63 -9.99 4.45
N ALA A 90 -3.00 -9.19 5.32
CA ALA A 90 -3.70 -8.19 6.10
C ALA A 90 -4.28 -7.09 5.20
N SER A 91 -3.50 -6.61 4.23
CA SER A 91 -3.94 -5.64 3.23
C SER A 91 -5.14 -6.17 2.43
N ALA A 92 -5.02 -7.35 1.83
CA ALA A 92 -6.10 -7.97 1.05
C ALA A 92 -7.39 -8.19 1.87
N LEU A 93 -7.27 -8.69 3.10
CA LEU A 93 -8.43 -8.91 3.97
C LEU A 93 -9.09 -7.58 4.36
N SER A 94 -8.31 -6.56 4.69
CA SER A 94 -8.83 -5.25 5.10
C SER A 94 -9.56 -4.51 3.98
N MET A 95 -9.12 -4.69 2.73
CA MET A 95 -9.77 -4.10 1.56
C MET A 95 -11.11 -4.76 1.25
N ASP A 96 -11.26 -6.04 1.57
CA ASP A 96 -12.53 -6.77 1.41
C ASP A 96 -13.39 -6.68 2.67
N LYS A 97 -14.37 -5.77 2.63
CA LYS A 97 -15.30 -5.53 3.75
C LYS A 97 -16.12 -6.75 4.16
N LEU A 98 -16.43 -7.66 3.24
CA LEU A 98 -17.19 -8.88 3.54
C LEU A 98 -16.30 -9.86 4.30
N ARG A 99 -15.11 -10.15 3.77
CA ARG A 99 -14.14 -11.06 4.40
C ARG A 99 -13.66 -10.53 5.75
N SER A 100 -13.41 -9.22 5.86
CA SER A 100 -13.11 -8.55 7.13
C SER A 100 -14.20 -8.77 8.18
N LYS A 101 -15.49 -8.63 7.81
CA LYS A 101 -16.61 -8.88 8.73
C LYS A 101 -16.68 -10.32 9.20
N LEU A 102 -16.52 -11.27 8.27
CA LEU A 102 -16.52 -12.69 8.60
C LEU A 102 -15.38 -13.04 9.56
N LEU A 103 -14.17 -12.48 9.33
CA LEU A 103 -13.04 -12.67 10.22
C LEU A 103 -13.30 -12.09 11.61
N TRP A 104 -13.87 -10.88 11.69
CA TRP A 104 -14.24 -10.26 12.96
C TRP A 104 -15.27 -11.10 13.73
N GLN A 105 -16.32 -11.58 13.07
CA GLN A 105 -17.32 -12.45 13.69
C GLN A 105 -16.68 -13.75 14.20
N GLY A 106 -15.81 -14.38 13.42
CA GLY A 106 -15.07 -15.58 13.83
C GLY A 106 -14.16 -15.33 15.04
N ALA A 107 -13.66 -14.11 15.21
CA ALA A 107 -12.85 -13.68 16.36
C ALA A 107 -13.68 -13.12 17.53
N GLY A 108 -15.01 -13.11 17.45
CA GLY A 108 -15.89 -12.54 18.49
C GLY A 108 -15.89 -11.01 18.56
N LEU A 109 -15.42 -10.32 17.52
CA LEU A 109 -15.44 -8.86 17.41
C LEU A 109 -16.80 -8.36 16.86
N PRO A 110 -17.30 -7.21 17.34
CA PRO A 110 -18.59 -6.70 16.93
C PRO A 110 -18.57 -6.22 15.47
N VAL A 111 -19.57 -6.63 14.70
CA VAL A 111 -19.86 -6.09 13.35
C VAL A 111 -21.30 -5.63 13.28
N ALA A 112 -21.58 -4.59 12.50
CA ALA A 112 -22.96 -4.19 12.22
C ALA A 112 -23.71 -5.33 11.48
N PRO A 113 -25.01 -5.57 11.76
CA PRO A 113 -25.83 -6.50 11.00
C PRO A 113 -25.75 -6.22 9.50
N TRP A 114 -25.66 -7.27 8.68
CA TRP A 114 -25.41 -7.14 7.25
C TRP A 114 -26.07 -8.26 6.46
N VAL A 115 -26.27 -8.01 5.16
CA VAL A 115 -26.56 -8.99 4.12
C VAL A 115 -25.60 -8.73 2.97
N ALA A 116 -25.12 -9.76 2.29
CA ALA A 116 -24.38 -9.62 1.04
C ALA A 116 -25.29 -10.00 -0.12
N LEU A 117 -25.23 -9.20 -1.18
CA LEU A 117 -25.89 -9.47 -2.44
C LEU A 117 -24.82 -9.60 -3.52
N THR A 118 -24.95 -10.63 -4.34
CA THR A 118 -24.14 -10.85 -5.54
C THR A 118 -24.85 -10.27 -6.75
N ARG A 119 -24.13 -10.13 -7.87
CA ARG A 119 -24.72 -9.68 -9.14
C ARG A 119 -25.84 -10.59 -9.65
N ALA A 120 -25.88 -11.86 -9.25
CA ALA A 120 -26.97 -12.75 -9.67
C ALA A 120 -28.27 -12.48 -8.87
N GLU A 121 -28.15 -11.86 -7.71
CA GLU A 121 -29.26 -11.55 -6.80
C GLU A 121 -29.80 -10.12 -7.03
N PHE A 122 -29.22 -9.34 -7.95
CA PHE A 122 -29.61 -7.98 -8.34
C PHE A 122 -29.66 -7.83 -9.86
#